data_AF-A0A412NB75-F1
#
_entry.id   AF-A0A412NB75-F1
#
_cell.length_a   1.000
_cell.length_b   1.000
_cell.length_c   1.000
_cell.angle_alpha   90.00
_cell.angle_beta   90.00
_cell.angle_gamma   90.00
#
_symmetry.space_group_name_H-M   'P 1'
#
loop_
_entity.id
_entity.type
_entity.pdbx_description
1 polymer ?
#
loop_
_entity_poly.entity_id
_entity_poly.type
_entity_poly.pdbx_seq_one_letter_code
_entity_poly.pdbx_strand_id
1 'polypeptide(L)'
;MRKSISSAVAGLMLLLGIAACSEDSKYNSSVVKDIQMYLDDEAYSLNTGSSNKPLFIYAADGSYVANYSTLYRFQLPDGKYRIVAATEADSLPHPGNLNDIVLNQDPKAEKVYALSAPVEYASPFNEPLEIRMYNRTGTLRLRATDRKADKRYSTIRAIVSTPISGYKISDATFVKSPIEVVRNTATSTGGVNYTDDLVLFETDTDNEAVTVRFEYLDANQQVIQTKEIEGTFPILPKNLTTVSFELNNADEPTIQDYTVTIAPEEWEEEDINPDAPIRVPEGYTYVSPGENINNVFNRLKNDETATDIKLFLKAGTTYQFVDGTLNDMPKGLSIVGQEPKEGESLAVLELKSSLSISSANFIEAFHFENLVIKVVANEKGALDFFNFKNQEFHIGTISWKNCEINDLKRSLWYQIVDGDRKQTVEKVIIEDCRFFGLNSGQSGFFGLSTKQDAPVHRFEFRNSTFHANDMTKALITGVSKMKGNLDVVVENCTFIAMKTGMTFFDLKPSNTDNFNVTVKNNLFSGVSDGASGTWINLGNVTTRTINNNYITNGFTLNNWGVEENEKPMETTLPMDGLFQDVNGRDFTITDNNSEIYTNNIGDPHWIK
;
A
#
# COMPACT_ATOMS: atom_id res chain seq x y z
N MET A 1 -14.13 -102.55 25.57
CA MET A 1 -14.79 -101.35 26.15
C MET A 1 -13.81 -100.18 25.97
N ARG A 2 -14.14 -99.04 25.34
CA ARG A 2 -14.78 -97.84 25.95
C ARG A 2 -14.14 -97.49 27.31
N LYS A 3 -13.60 -96.29 27.59
CA LYS A 3 -13.69 -94.94 26.97
C LYS A 3 -12.55 -94.02 27.48
N SER A 4 -12.09 -93.04 26.65
CA SER A 4 -11.73 -91.61 26.92
C SER A 4 -11.28 -91.13 28.33
N ILE A 5 -10.35 -90.17 28.55
CA ILE A 5 -9.76 -89.10 27.69
C ILE A 5 -8.39 -88.58 28.25
N SER A 6 -7.58 -88.02 27.35
CA SER A 6 -6.31 -87.24 27.43
C SER A 6 -6.12 -86.20 28.59
N SER A 7 -4.96 -85.56 28.87
CA SER A 7 -3.49 -85.70 28.60
C SER A 7 -2.78 -84.43 29.15
N ALA A 8 -1.47 -84.27 29.37
CA ALA A 8 -0.33 -85.15 29.73
C ALA A 8 0.89 -84.21 30.02
N VAL A 9 1.80 -84.55 30.95
CA VAL A 9 2.98 -83.74 31.34
C VAL A 9 4.17 -84.66 31.71
N ALA A 10 5.40 -84.16 31.52
CA ALA A 10 6.68 -84.67 32.02
C ALA A 10 7.20 -86.02 31.45
N GLY A 11 7.94 -85.94 30.35
CA GLY A 11 9.11 -86.79 30.11
C GLY A 11 10.37 -86.03 30.55
N LEU A 12 11.03 -86.47 31.62
CA LEU A 12 12.09 -85.74 32.32
C LEU A 12 13.44 -86.46 32.16
N MET A 13 14.53 -85.72 31.83
CA MET A 13 15.95 -86.14 31.86
C MET A 13 16.31 -87.37 30.97
N LEU A 14 17.29 -87.34 30.08
CA LEU A 14 18.69 -86.99 30.33
C LEU A 14 19.46 -87.01 28.98
N LEU A 15 20.29 -86.00 28.68
CA LEU A 15 21.63 -86.16 28.06
C LEU A 15 22.31 -84.80 27.88
N LEU A 16 23.54 -84.69 28.41
CA LEU A 16 24.43 -83.56 28.24
C LEU A 16 25.30 -83.75 26.98
N GLY A 17 25.45 -82.69 26.19
CA GLY A 17 26.51 -82.58 25.19
C GLY A 17 26.03 -82.18 23.79
N ILE A 18 26.14 -80.89 23.48
CA ILE A 18 26.77 -80.31 22.28
C ILE A 18 26.89 -78.79 22.50
N ALA A 19 28.02 -78.25 22.02
CA ALA A 19 28.41 -76.85 21.85
C ALA A 19 27.50 -75.73 22.39
N ALA A 20 28.11 -74.84 23.18
CA ALA A 20 27.70 -73.44 23.20
C ALA A 20 27.88 -72.84 21.80
N CYS A 21 26.77 -72.57 21.11
CA CYS A 21 26.75 -71.50 20.11
C CYS A 21 26.63 -70.19 20.88
N SER A 22 27.58 -69.29 20.63
CA SER A 22 27.76 -68.02 21.33
C SER A 22 26.53 -67.10 21.27
N GLU A 23 26.36 -66.30 22.32
CA GLU A 23 25.55 -65.07 22.29
C GLU A 23 26.25 -63.97 21.45
N ASP A 24 26.71 -64.28 20.23
CA ASP A 24 27.40 -63.35 19.32
C ASP A 24 26.67 -63.21 17.98
N SER A 25 25.42 -62.77 18.07
CA SER A 25 24.76 -62.02 17.01
C SER A 25 23.83 -60.96 17.62
N LYS A 26 24.34 -60.22 18.62
CA LYS A 26 23.82 -58.88 18.90
C LYS A 26 23.91 -58.10 17.59
N TYR A 27 22.76 -57.70 17.05
CA TYR A 27 22.70 -56.80 15.91
C TYR A 27 23.24 -55.44 16.35
N ASN A 28 24.57 -55.27 16.25
CA ASN A 28 25.21 -53.98 16.42
C ASN A 28 24.55 -53.03 15.43
N SER A 29 23.95 -51.99 15.99
CA SER A 29 23.06 -51.09 15.30
C SER A 29 23.13 -49.74 15.97
N SER A 30 23.22 -48.71 15.13
CA SER A 30 23.46 -47.34 15.53
C SER A 30 22.20 -46.51 15.28
N VAL A 31 21.96 -45.53 16.16
CA VAL A 31 20.80 -44.62 16.05
C VAL A 31 21.23 -43.33 15.40
N VAL A 32 20.57 -42.95 14.30
CA VAL A 32 20.71 -41.62 13.68
C VAL A 32 19.97 -40.62 14.57
N LYS A 33 20.72 -39.67 15.16
CA LYS A 33 20.20 -38.80 16.23
C LYS A 33 19.91 -37.37 15.81
N ASP A 34 20.62 -36.89 14.81
CA ASP A 34 20.55 -35.53 14.27
C ASP A 34 20.49 -35.64 12.74
N ILE A 35 19.56 -34.90 12.14
CA ILE A 35 19.24 -34.92 10.71
C ILE A 35 19.05 -33.47 10.31
N GLN A 36 19.89 -33.00 9.40
CA GLN A 36 19.91 -31.61 8.95
C GLN A 36 19.64 -31.61 7.45
N MET A 37 18.52 -31.02 7.05
CA MET A 37 18.10 -31.00 5.65
C MET A 37 18.02 -29.58 5.11
N TYR A 38 18.35 -29.46 3.83
CA TYR A 38 18.28 -28.22 3.10
C TYR A 38 17.58 -28.45 1.75
N LEU A 39 16.86 -27.43 1.28
CA LEU A 39 16.31 -27.34 -0.07
C LEU A 39 16.84 -26.05 -0.70
N ASP A 40 17.58 -26.16 -1.79
CA ASP A 40 18.25 -25.04 -2.45
C ASP A 40 19.09 -24.19 -1.46
N ASP A 41 19.83 -24.90 -0.60
CA ASP A 41 20.65 -24.39 0.51
C ASP A 41 19.92 -23.68 1.68
N GLU A 42 18.59 -23.53 1.61
CA GLU A 42 17.75 -23.08 2.74
C GLU A 42 17.34 -24.24 3.66
N ALA A 43 17.15 -23.98 4.96
CA ALA A 43 16.85 -25.02 5.94
C ALA A 43 15.45 -25.64 5.72
N TYR A 44 15.40 -26.95 5.44
CA TYR A 44 14.18 -27.68 5.14
C TYR A 44 13.74 -28.54 6.33
N SER A 45 12.44 -28.51 6.66
CA SER A 45 11.84 -29.36 7.70
C SER A 45 10.43 -29.82 7.29
N LEU A 46 10.05 -31.02 7.75
CA LEU A 46 8.68 -31.51 7.57
C LEU A 46 7.74 -30.89 8.59
N ASN A 47 6.52 -30.56 8.15
CA ASN A 47 5.44 -30.16 9.05
C ASN A 47 5.11 -31.28 10.07
N THR A 48 4.89 -30.90 11.32
CA THR A 48 4.54 -31.83 12.40
C THR A 48 3.25 -32.59 12.07
N GLY A 49 3.31 -33.92 12.09
CA GLY A 49 2.18 -34.78 11.72
C GLY A 49 2.16 -35.23 10.25
N SER A 50 3.11 -34.78 9.42
CA SER A 50 3.25 -35.30 8.06
C SER A 50 3.54 -36.80 8.05
N SER A 51 2.84 -37.54 7.17
CA SER A 51 3.11 -38.95 6.87
C SER A 51 4.25 -39.15 5.87
N ASN A 52 4.81 -38.07 5.33
CA ASN A 52 5.89 -38.12 4.33
C ASN A 52 7.17 -38.76 4.91
N LYS A 53 7.86 -39.53 4.07
CA LYS A 53 9.08 -40.27 4.37
C LYS A 53 10.14 -39.94 3.32
N PRO A 54 10.72 -38.73 3.36
CA PRO A 54 11.59 -38.22 2.32
C PRO A 54 12.96 -38.90 2.28
N LEU A 55 13.38 -39.58 3.35
CA LEU A 55 14.71 -40.21 3.45
C LEU A 55 14.68 -41.65 2.91
N PHE A 56 15.38 -41.90 1.82
CA PHE A 56 15.52 -43.20 1.18
C PHE A 56 16.89 -43.81 1.50
N ILE A 57 16.88 -44.96 2.18
CA ILE A 57 18.09 -45.64 2.62
C ILE A 57 18.41 -46.79 1.67
N TYR A 58 19.60 -46.76 1.10
CA TYR A 58 20.17 -47.84 0.29
C TYR A 58 21.44 -48.37 0.96
N ALA A 59 21.75 -49.66 0.79
CA ALA A 59 23.05 -50.20 1.17
C ALA A 59 24.15 -49.72 0.21
N ALA A 60 25.42 -49.94 0.56
CA ALA A 60 26.55 -49.58 -0.30
C ALA A 60 26.44 -50.13 -1.74
N ASP A 61 25.89 -51.33 -1.94
CA ASP A 61 25.68 -51.93 -3.28
C ASP A 61 24.51 -51.31 -4.07
N GLY A 62 23.68 -50.48 -3.44
CA GLY A 62 22.51 -49.82 -4.03
C GLY A 62 21.19 -50.53 -3.78
N SER A 63 21.18 -51.67 -3.08
CA SER A 63 19.94 -52.33 -2.67
C SER A 63 19.13 -51.46 -1.71
N TYR A 64 17.82 -51.34 -1.96
CA TYR A 64 16.90 -50.57 -1.12
C TYR A 64 16.71 -51.25 0.25
N VAL A 65 16.80 -50.45 1.31
CA VAL A 65 16.67 -50.92 2.70
C VAL A 65 15.35 -50.47 3.30
N ALA A 66 15.07 -49.16 3.31
CA ALA A 66 13.90 -48.58 3.97
C ALA A 66 13.70 -47.11 3.57
N ASN A 67 12.55 -46.54 3.91
CA ASN A 67 12.33 -45.09 3.93
C ASN A 67 11.85 -44.59 5.30
N TYR A 68 12.32 -43.40 5.69
CA TYR A 68 12.07 -42.80 7.00
C TYR A 68 11.59 -41.35 6.91
N SER A 69 10.85 -40.92 7.94
CA SER A 69 10.52 -39.51 8.17
C SER A 69 11.67 -38.83 8.90
N THR A 70 11.85 -37.52 8.69
CA THR A 70 12.84 -36.69 9.39
C THR A 70 12.39 -36.27 10.78
N LEU A 71 11.08 -36.39 11.08
CA LEU A 71 10.48 -36.02 12.36
C LEU A 71 10.96 -36.89 13.53
N TYR A 72 11.54 -38.05 13.27
CA TYR A 72 11.92 -39.03 14.28
C TYR A 72 13.29 -39.65 14.01
N ARG A 73 14.02 -39.93 15.09
CA ARG A 73 15.25 -40.73 15.05
C ARG A 73 14.94 -42.15 14.60
N PHE A 74 15.83 -42.72 13.80
CA PHE A 74 15.73 -44.11 13.33
C PHE A 74 17.02 -44.88 13.60
N GLN A 75 16.94 -46.21 13.53
CA GLN A 75 18.01 -47.14 13.84
C GLN A 75 18.29 -47.99 12.60
N LEU A 76 19.57 -48.08 12.23
CA LEU A 76 20.05 -49.00 11.18
C LEU A 76 21.07 -49.97 11.79
N PRO A 77 21.25 -51.17 11.22
CA PRO A 77 22.41 -52.00 11.48
C PRO A 77 23.72 -51.24 11.25
N ASP A 78 24.80 -51.66 11.91
CA ASP A 78 26.13 -51.12 11.63
C ASP A 78 26.57 -51.52 10.21
N GLY A 79 27.01 -50.55 9.42
CA GLY A 79 27.26 -50.69 8.00
C GLY A 79 27.56 -49.37 7.29
N LYS A 80 27.55 -49.43 5.96
CA LYS A 80 27.68 -48.27 5.05
C LYS A 80 26.43 -48.16 4.18
N TYR A 81 25.89 -46.95 4.07
CA TYR A 81 24.63 -46.63 3.43
C TYR A 81 24.79 -45.45 2.48
N ARG A 82 23.95 -45.43 1.45
CA ARG A 82 23.75 -44.29 0.56
C ARG A 82 22.35 -43.76 0.79
N ILE A 83 22.23 -42.51 1.20
CA ILE A 83 20.97 -41.90 1.60
C ILE A 83 20.59 -40.82 0.59
N VAL A 84 19.38 -40.89 0.04
CA VAL A 84 18.82 -39.87 -0.85
C VAL A 84 17.63 -39.23 -0.14
N ALA A 85 17.49 -37.91 -0.25
CA ALA A 85 16.28 -37.20 0.15
C ALA A 85 15.52 -36.68 -1.07
N ALA A 86 14.19 -36.65 -0.99
CA ALA A 86 13.31 -35.96 -1.93
C ALA A 86 12.19 -35.25 -1.17
N THR A 87 11.68 -34.12 -1.69
CA THR A 87 10.62 -33.35 -1.00
C THR A 87 9.33 -34.13 -0.81
N GLU A 88 8.98 -35.02 -1.74
CA GLU A 88 7.84 -35.94 -1.65
C GLU A 88 8.28 -37.39 -1.84
N ALA A 89 7.73 -38.31 -1.03
CA ALA A 89 8.12 -39.71 -1.10
C ALA A 89 7.79 -40.35 -2.47
N ASP A 90 6.62 -40.02 -3.04
CA ASP A 90 6.17 -40.51 -4.35
C ASP A 90 6.94 -39.88 -5.53
N SER A 91 7.92 -39.00 -5.26
CA SER A 91 8.83 -38.51 -6.29
C SER A 91 9.81 -39.58 -6.77
N LEU A 92 10.18 -40.55 -5.93
CA LEU A 92 11.14 -41.60 -6.28
C LEU A 92 10.45 -42.97 -6.50
N PRO A 93 10.78 -43.71 -7.58
CA PRO A 93 10.27 -45.06 -7.76
C PRO A 93 10.94 -46.01 -6.75
N HIS A 94 10.16 -46.50 -5.79
CA HIS A 94 10.62 -47.42 -4.75
C HIS A 94 9.67 -48.61 -4.52
N PRO A 95 10.17 -49.81 -4.19
CA PRO A 95 11.58 -50.19 -4.07
C PRO A 95 12.26 -50.38 -5.44
N GLY A 96 13.51 -49.93 -5.56
CA GLY A 96 14.38 -50.11 -6.73
C GLY A 96 15.85 -50.10 -6.31
N ASN A 97 16.78 -50.52 -7.17
CA ASN A 97 18.21 -50.37 -6.88
C ASN A 97 18.65 -48.94 -7.25
N LEU A 98 19.32 -48.23 -6.34
CA LEU A 98 19.78 -46.84 -6.53
C LEU A 98 20.57 -46.63 -7.82
N ASN A 99 21.37 -47.62 -8.23
CA ASN A 99 22.21 -47.53 -9.43
C ASN A 99 21.39 -47.53 -10.73
N ASP A 100 20.18 -48.10 -10.70
CA ASP A 100 19.31 -48.32 -11.85
C ASP A 100 18.16 -47.29 -11.94
N ILE A 101 17.96 -46.44 -10.92
CA ILE A 101 16.87 -45.46 -10.90
C ILE A 101 17.23 -44.24 -11.76
N VAL A 102 16.45 -44.06 -12.82
CA VAL A 102 16.36 -42.85 -13.63
C VAL A 102 14.95 -42.28 -13.49
N LEU A 103 14.85 -41.01 -13.10
CA LEU A 103 13.62 -40.24 -13.12
C LEU A 103 13.44 -39.69 -14.53
N ASN A 104 12.53 -40.27 -15.31
CA ASN A 104 12.24 -39.78 -16.66
C ASN A 104 11.44 -38.47 -16.60
N GLN A 105 11.59 -37.65 -17.63
CA GLN A 105 10.78 -36.45 -17.85
C GLN A 105 9.31 -36.85 -17.82
N ASP A 106 8.51 -36.14 -17.03
CA ASP A 106 7.08 -36.39 -16.97
C ASP A 106 6.47 -36.08 -18.34
N PRO A 107 5.82 -37.04 -19.03
CA PRO A 107 5.20 -36.81 -20.32
C PRO A 107 4.02 -35.81 -20.26
N LYS A 108 3.50 -35.51 -19.08
CA LYS A 108 2.52 -34.43 -18.87
C LYS A 108 3.13 -33.06 -18.61
N ALA A 109 4.40 -33.02 -18.22
CA ALA A 109 5.11 -31.84 -17.73
C ALA A 109 4.44 -31.16 -16.51
N GLU A 110 4.00 -31.97 -15.53
CA GLU A 110 3.33 -31.52 -14.31
C GLU A 110 4.15 -31.84 -13.04
N LYS A 111 5.06 -32.82 -13.08
CA LYS A 111 5.83 -33.28 -11.91
C LYS A 111 7.13 -32.50 -11.67
N VAL A 112 7.18 -31.77 -10.56
CA VAL A 112 8.40 -31.15 -10.00
C VAL A 112 9.29 -32.20 -9.34
N TYR A 113 10.61 -32.08 -9.52
CA TYR A 113 11.60 -32.95 -8.88
C TYR A 113 12.60 -32.13 -8.05
N ALA A 114 12.46 -32.18 -6.72
CA ALA A 114 13.44 -31.65 -5.78
C ALA A 114 14.03 -32.79 -4.95
N LEU A 115 15.33 -33.07 -5.14
CA LEU A 115 16.02 -34.20 -4.52
C LEU A 115 17.52 -33.99 -4.33
N SER A 116 18.12 -34.76 -3.43
CA SER A 116 19.55 -34.74 -3.14
C SER A 116 20.36 -35.64 -4.07
N ALA A 117 21.66 -35.38 -4.13
CA ALA A 117 22.63 -36.43 -4.47
C ALA A 117 22.66 -37.50 -3.35
N PRO A 118 23.14 -38.73 -3.62
CA PRO A 118 23.31 -39.74 -2.58
C PRO A 118 24.40 -39.34 -1.59
N VAL A 119 24.05 -39.30 -0.30
CA VAL A 119 24.96 -39.03 0.81
C VAL A 119 25.48 -40.35 1.36
N GLU A 120 26.80 -40.54 1.33
CA GLU A 120 27.49 -41.67 1.97
C GLU A 120 27.44 -41.51 3.50
N TYR A 121 26.88 -42.49 4.20
CA TYR A 121 26.70 -42.44 5.66
C TYR A 121 27.03 -43.80 6.29
N ALA A 122 27.82 -43.79 7.37
CA ALA A 122 28.40 -45.00 7.95
C ALA A 122 28.34 -45.01 9.48
N SER A 123 28.16 -46.22 10.05
CA SER A 123 28.19 -46.41 11.50
C SER A 123 29.61 -46.35 12.07
N PRO A 124 29.80 -45.89 13.32
CA PRO A 124 28.79 -45.35 14.22
C PRO A 124 28.34 -43.95 13.78
N PHE A 125 27.02 -43.73 13.76
CA PHE A 125 26.37 -42.49 13.31
C PHE A 125 26.56 -41.34 14.32
N ASN A 126 27.80 -40.90 14.47
CA ASN A 126 28.22 -39.89 15.43
C ASN A 126 28.05 -38.46 14.90
N GLU A 127 28.26 -38.28 13.59
CA GLU A 127 28.07 -36.99 12.91
C GLU A 127 26.60 -36.82 12.47
N PRO A 128 26.09 -35.58 12.41
CA PRO A 128 24.77 -35.30 11.85
C PRO A 128 24.61 -35.85 10.44
N LEU A 129 23.41 -36.32 10.10
CA LEU A 129 23.05 -36.64 8.72
C LEU A 129 22.68 -35.34 7.99
N GLU A 130 23.67 -34.68 7.39
CA GLU A 130 23.46 -33.50 6.54
C GLU A 130 23.08 -33.93 5.10
N ILE A 131 21.96 -33.43 4.59
CA ILE A 131 21.51 -33.70 3.21
C ILE A 131 20.99 -32.42 2.56
N ARG A 132 21.52 -32.12 1.37
CA ARG A 132 21.10 -30.98 0.54
C ARG A 132 20.32 -31.48 -0.67
N MET A 133 19.03 -31.14 -0.72
CA MET A 133 18.18 -31.32 -1.88
C MET A 133 18.27 -30.06 -2.75
N TYR A 134 18.17 -30.25 -4.06
CA TYR A 134 18.06 -29.16 -5.01
C TYR A 134 16.89 -29.41 -5.95
N ASN A 135 16.23 -28.35 -6.39
CA ASN A 135 15.33 -28.42 -7.53
C ASN A 135 16.10 -28.87 -8.78
N ARG A 136 15.57 -29.86 -9.49
CA ARG A 136 16.09 -30.39 -10.76
C ARG A 136 15.21 -30.02 -11.95
N THR A 137 14.11 -29.32 -11.69
CA THR A 137 13.11 -28.91 -12.67
C THR A 137 12.84 -27.41 -12.54
N GLY A 138 12.42 -26.81 -13.66
CA GLY A 138 11.80 -25.49 -13.71
C GLY A 138 10.64 -25.49 -14.70
N THR A 139 9.91 -24.39 -14.76
CA THR A 139 8.69 -24.29 -15.57
C THR A 139 8.90 -23.40 -16.78
N LEU A 140 8.62 -23.93 -17.97
CA LEU A 140 8.45 -23.15 -19.20
C LEU A 140 6.98 -22.73 -19.33
N ARG A 141 6.71 -21.42 -19.29
CA ARG A 141 5.39 -20.83 -19.54
C ARG A 141 5.33 -20.26 -20.94
N LEU A 142 4.47 -20.82 -21.79
CA LEU A 142 4.20 -20.34 -23.14
C LEU A 142 2.96 -19.46 -23.12
N ARG A 143 3.06 -18.19 -23.53
CA ARG A 143 1.98 -17.20 -23.41
C ARG A 143 1.70 -16.45 -24.72
N ALA A 144 0.48 -16.57 -25.23
CA ALA A 144 0.01 -15.80 -26.37
C ALA A 144 -0.34 -14.35 -25.98
N THR A 145 0.08 -13.38 -26.79
CA THR A 145 -0.25 -11.94 -26.65
C THR A 145 -1.36 -11.47 -27.59
N ASP A 146 -1.95 -12.41 -28.34
CA ASP A 146 -2.94 -12.18 -29.38
C ASP A 146 -4.17 -11.41 -28.94
N ARG A 147 -4.48 -10.33 -29.68
CA ARG A 147 -5.71 -9.55 -29.50
C ARG A 147 -6.85 -10.00 -30.42
N LYS A 148 -6.57 -10.85 -31.40
CA LYS A 148 -7.51 -11.28 -32.44
C LYS A 148 -7.50 -12.79 -32.56
N ALA A 149 -8.69 -13.38 -32.45
CA ALA A 149 -8.92 -14.80 -32.62
C ALA A 149 -8.71 -15.25 -34.08
N ASP A 150 -7.95 -16.32 -34.28
CA ASP A 150 -7.98 -17.10 -35.52
C ASP A 150 -8.88 -18.34 -35.34
N LYS A 151 -9.97 -18.38 -36.11
CA LYS A 151 -11.00 -19.44 -36.02
C LYS A 151 -10.75 -20.62 -36.97
N ARG A 152 -9.60 -20.67 -37.64
CA ARG A 152 -9.24 -21.79 -38.54
C ARG A 152 -8.90 -23.07 -37.77
N TYR A 153 -8.39 -22.95 -36.55
CA TYR A 153 -8.04 -24.06 -35.67
C TYR A 153 -8.91 -24.09 -34.40
N SER A 154 -8.92 -25.25 -33.72
CA SER A 154 -9.66 -25.51 -32.48
C SER A 154 -8.80 -26.11 -31.37
N THR A 155 -7.56 -26.50 -31.67
CA THR A 155 -6.59 -27.03 -30.72
C THR A 155 -5.21 -26.50 -31.08
N ILE A 156 -4.48 -26.02 -30.07
CA ILE A 156 -3.06 -25.69 -30.15
C ILE A 156 -2.31 -26.88 -29.59
N ARG A 157 -1.33 -27.39 -30.34
CA ARG A 157 -0.38 -28.38 -29.83
C ARG A 157 0.97 -27.72 -29.64
N ALA A 158 1.38 -27.54 -28.40
CA ALA A 158 2.76 -27.18 -28.08
C ALA A 158 3.63 -28.43 -28.11
N ILE A 159 4.77 -28.34 -28.78
CA ILE A 159 5.81 -29.36 -28.87
C ILE A 159 7.09 -28.69 -28.37
N VAL A 160 7.57 -29.12 -27.21
CA VAL A 160 8.82 -28.63 -26.62
C VAL A 160 9.87 -29.72 -26.79
N SER A 161 10.90 -29.43 -27.58
CA SER A 161 12.05 -30.32 -27.74
C SER A 161 13.05 -30.02 -26.63
N THR A 162 13.31 -31.00 -25.76
CA THR A 162 14.31 -30.89 -24.69
C THR A 162 15.44 -31.91 -24.89
N PRO A 163 16.72 -31.51 -24.74
CA PRO A 163 17.84 -32.44 -24.80
C PRO A 163 17.94 -33.36 -23.57
N ILE A 164 17.27 -33.00 -22.47
CA ILE A 164 17.29 -33.74 -21.20
C ILE A 164 16.02 -34.60 -21.08
N SER A 165 16.16 -35.92 -21.04
CA SER A 165 15.03 -36.85 -20.89
C SER A 165 14.84 -37.41 -19.48
N GLY A 166 15.76 -37.11 -18.56
CA GLY A 166 15.66 -37.59 -17.19
C GLY A 166 16.82 -37.20 -16.29
N TYR A 167 16.76 -37.66 -15.04
CA TYR A 167 17.78 -37.48 -14.01
C TYR A 167 18.12 -38.81 -13.36
N LYS A 168 19.41 -39.16 -13.35
CA LYS A 168 19.93 -40.39 -12.75
C LYS A 168 20.39 -40.11 -11.32
N ILE A 169 19.80 -40.81 -10.36
CA ILE A 169 19.96 -40.47 -8.94
C ILE A 169 21.34 -40.90 -8.39
N SER A 170 21.84 -42.06 -8.79
CA SER A 170 23.05 -42.67 -8.19
C SER A 170 24.34 -41.87 -8.35
N ASP A 171 24.44 -41.03 -9.38
CA ASP A 171 25.56 -40.12 -9.63
C ASP A 171 25.13 -38.66 -9.77
N ALA A 172 23.85 -38.36 -9.52
CA ALA A 172 23.26 -37.02 -9.57
C ALA A 172 23.40 -36.30 -10.94
N THR A 173 23.30 -37.05 -12.05
CA THR A 173 23.51 -36.54 -13.42
C THR A 173 22.24 -36.47 -14.27
N PHE A 174 22.19 -35.55 -15.23
CA PHE A 174 21.12 -35.48 -16.23
C PHE A 174 21.35 -36.46 -17.39
N VAL A 175 20.26 -37.03 -17.92
CA VAL A 175 20.28 -37.97 -19.04
C VAL A 175 20.08 -37.20 -20.34
N LYS A 176 21.18 -36.93 -21.05
CA LYS A 176 21.19 -36.29 -22.37
C LYS A 176 20.75 -37.26 -23.47
N SER A 177 19.46 -37.23 -23.78
CA SER A 177 18.86 -37.97 -24.89
C SER A 177 17.61 -37.19 -25.31
N PRO A 178 17.65 -36.46 -26.44
CA PRO A 178 16.57 -35.56 -26.82
C PRO A 178 15.20 -36.23 -26.95
N ILE A 179 14.16 -35.54 -26.46
CA ILE A 179 12.75 -35.95 -26.52
C ILE A 179 11.85 -34.76 -26.84
N GLU A 180 10.66 -35.03 -27.40
CA GLU A 180 9.58 -34.05 -27.55
C GLU A 180 8.56 -34.24 -26.42
N VAL A 181 8.25 -33.16 -25.69
CA VAL A 181 7.16 -33.06 -24.72
C VAL A 181 5.99 -32.37 -25.40
N VAL A 182 4.80 -32.99 -25.40
CA VAL A 182 3.67 -32.56 -26.22
C VAL A 182 2.43 -32.27 -25.37
N ARG A 183 1.94 -31.02 -25.42
CA ARG A 183 0.69 -30.57 -24.79
C ARG A 183 -0.33 -30.23 -25.88
N ASN A 184 -1.58 -30.71 -25.73
CA ASN A 184 -2.69 -30.36 -26.63
C ASN A 184 -3.73 -29.56 -25.83
N THR A 185 -3.94 -28.30 -26.22
CA THR A 185 -4.81 -27.35 -25.52
C THR A 185 -5.94 -26.91 -26.45
N ALA A 186 -7.16 -27.33 -26.13
CA ALA A 186 -8.36 -26.97 -26.88
C ALA A 186 -8.68 -25.48 -26.69
N THR A 187 -9.10 -24.80 -27.75
CA THR A 187 -9.38 -23.35 -27.74
C THR A 187 -10.62 -23.01 -28.56
N SER A 188 -11.55 -22.28 -27.94
CA SER A 188 -12.70 -21.63 -28.60
C SER A 188 -12.43 -20.16 -28.96
N THR A 189 -11.33 -19.61 -28.44
CA THR A 189 -10.90 -18.21 -28.58
C THR A 189 -9.90 -18.01 -29.72
N GLY A 190 -9.48 -19.08 -30.40
CA GLY A 190 -8.50 -19.00 -31.48
C GLY A 190 -7.17 -18.41 -31.01
N GLY A 191 -6.63 -18.96 -29.92
CA GLY A 191 -5.32 -18.57 -29.36
C GLY A 191 -5.30 -17.36 -28.45
N VAL A 192 -6.32 -16.50 -28.45
CA VAL A 192 -6.42 -15.39 -27.49
C VAL A 192 -6.45 -15.94 -26.06
N ASN A 193 -5.55 -15.42 -25.22
CA ASN A 193 -5.26 -15.87 -23.85
C ASN A 193 -4.72 -17.31 -23.72
N TYR A 194 -4.17 -17.92 -24.77
CA TYR A 194 -3.47 -19.20 -24.64
C TYR A 194 -2.29 -19.07 -23.66
N THR A 195 -2.27 -19.93 -22.65
CA THR A 195 -1.18 -20.09 -21.68
C THR A 195 -1.03 -21.59 -21.41
N ASP A 196 0.20 -22.09 -21.36
CA ASP A 196 0.52 -23.50 -21.08
C ASP A 196 1.83 -23.55 -20.29
N ASP A 197 1.84 -24.29 -19.19
CA ASP A 197 2.97 -24.43 -18.28
C ASP A 197 3.51 -25.85 -18.38
N LEU A 198 4.81 -25.97 -18.61
CA LEU A 198 5.52 -27.24 -18.76
C LEU A 198 6.66 -27.32 -17.76
N VAL A 199 6.51 -28.17 -16.74
CA VAL A 199 7.59 -28.53 -15.81
C VAL A 199 8.56 -29.47 -16.51
N LEU A 200 9.79 -29.00 -16.69
CA LEU A 200 10.85 -29.68 -17.43
C LEU A 200 12.09 -29.82 -16.55
N PHE A 201 12.92 -30.83 -16.78
CA PHE A 201 14.25 -30.87 -16.18
C PHE A 201 15.07 -29.63 -16.59
N GLU A 202 15.86 -29.09 -15.66
CA GLU A 202 16.74 -27.95 -15.93
C GLU A 202 17.76 -28.27 -17.04
N THR A 203 18.22 -27.22 -17.72
CA THR A 203 19.17 -27.33 -18.83
C THR A 203 20.45 -26.50 -18.62
N ASP A 204 20.46 -25.63 -17.61
CA ASP A 204 21.51 -24.63 -17.37
C ASP A 204 22.83 -25.24 -16.89
N THR A 205 22.78 -26.21 -15.98
CA THR A 205 23.97 -26.95 -15.49
C THR A 205 24.83 -27.52 -16.64
N ASP A 206 24.20 -27.80 -17.77
CA ASP A 206 24.80 -28.44 -18.94
C ASP A 206 24.99 -27.50 -20.15
N ASN A 207 24.67 -26.19 -20.02
CA ASN A 207 24.61 -25.19 -21.10
C ASN A 207 23.70 -25.61 -22.28
N GLU A 208 22.64 -26.37 -21.98
CA GLU A 208 21.64 -26.82 -22.93
C GLU A 208 20.40 -25.89 -22.90
N ALA A 209 19.53 -26.00 -23.90
CA ALA A 209 18.29 -25.22 -23.96
C ALA A 209 17.21 -25.95 -24.78
N VAL A 210 15.95 -25.60 -24.55
CA VAL A 210 14.79 -26.20 -25.24
C VAL A 210 14.36 -25.36 -26.45
N THR A 211 13.76 -26.00 -27.47
CA THR A 211 13.08 -25.30 -28.57
C THR A 211 11.57 -25.56 -28.54
N VAL A 212 10.79 -24.65 -29.13
CA VAL A 212 9.32 -24.66 -29.05
C VAL A 212 8.71 -24.55 -30.45
N ARG A 213 7.80 -25.47 -30.77
CA ARG A 213 7.02 -25.48 -32.00
C ARG A 213 5.53 -25.67 -31.68
N PHE A 214 4.68 -24.92 -32.36
CA PHE A 214 3.23 -25.05 -32.29
C PHE A 214 2.69 -25.69 -33.57
N GLU A 215 1.80 -26.67 -33.41
CA GLU A 215 0.90 -27.12 -34.48
C GLU A 215 -0.51 -26.63 -34.20
N TYR A 216 -1.19 -26.19 -35.27
CA TYR A 216 -2.52 -25.63 -35.23
C TYR A 216 -3.47 -26.66 -35.84
N LEU A 217 -4.38 -27.21 -35.03
CA LEU A 217 -5.23 -28.33 -35.44
C LEU A 217 -6.68 -27.88 -35.66
N ASP A 218 -7.25 -28.25 -36.80
CA ASP A 218 -8.65 -27.99 -37.13
C ASP A 218 -9.63 -28.82 -36.26
N ALA A 219 -10.93 -28.68 -36.48
CA ALA A 219 -11.96 -29.43 -35.76
C ALA A 219 -11.90 -30.96 -36.00
N ASN A 220 -11.19 -31.41 -37.04
CA ASN A 220 -10.97 -32.82 -37.36
C ASN A 220 -9.61 -33.35 -36.84
N GLN A 221 -8.90 -32.56 -36.03
CA GLN A 221 -7.56 -32.85 -35.53
C GLN A 221 -6.49 -32.99 -36.64
N GLN A 222 -6.68 -32.31 -37.78
CA GLN A 222 -5.68 -32.19 -38.83
C GLN A 222 -4.82 -30.93 -38.62
N VAL A 223 -3.50 -31.08 -38.74
CA VAL A 223 -2.56 -29.94 -38.69
C VAL A 223 -2.75 -29.09 -39.94
N ILE A 224 -3.17 -27.83 -39.76
CA ILE A 224 -3.38 -26.86 -40.85
C ILE A 224 -2.28 -25.81 -40.95
N GLN A 225 -1.50 -25.63 -39.89
CA GLN A 225 -0.34 -24.74 -39.82
C GLN A 225 0.63 -25.28 -38.76
N THR A 226 1.90 -24.97 -38.92
CA THR A 226 2.96 -25.19 -37.94
C THR A 226 3.79 -23.92 -37.86
N LYS A 227 4.17 -23.49 -36.65
CA LYS A 227 5.12 -22.39 -36.42
C LYS A 227 6.15 -22.80 -35.39
N GLU A 228 7.39 -22.40 -35.59
CA GLU A 228 8.48 -22.53 -34.62
C GLU A 228 8.75 -21.16 -33.99
N ILE A 229 9.25 -21.10 -32.75
CA ILE A 229 9.81 -19.86 -32.19
C ILE A 229 11.31 -19.83 -32.53
N GLU A 230 11.79 -18.74 -33.13
CA GLU A 230 13.21 -18.60 -33.49
C GLU A 230 14.06 -18.29 -32.27
N GLY A 231 14.39 -19.33 -31.51
CA GLY A 231 15.19 -19.21 -30.29
C GLY A 231 15.35 -20.53 -29.54
N THR A 232 16.15 -20.47 -28.50
CA THR A 232 16.33 -21.54 -27.51
C THR A 232 16.13 -20.96 -26.11
N PHE A 233 15.48 -21.71 -25.23
CA PHE A 233 15.10 -21.23 -23.89
C PHE A 233 15.77 -22.08 -22.81
N PRO A 234 16.48 -21.48 -21.84
CA PRO A 234 17.00 -22.22 -20.70
C PRO A 234 15.86 -22.57 -19.74
N ILE A 235 15.91 -23.77 -19.18
CA ILE A 235 15.10 -24.16 -18.03
C ILE A 235 15.99 -24.05 -16.80
N LEU A 236 15.69 -23.08 -15.93
CA LEU A 236 16.42 -22.88 -14.68
C LEU A 236 15.69 -23.59 -13.53
N PRO A 237 16.40 -24.24 -12.59
CA PRO A 237 15.77 -24.92 -11.46
C PRO A 237 15.04 -23.92 -10.55
N LYS A 238 13.84 -24.29 -10.05
CA LYS A 238 12.97 -23.46 -9.19
C LYS A 238 12.54 -22.12 -9.84
N ASN A 239 12.61 -22.00 -11.17
CA ASN A 239 12.37 -20.77 -11.90
C ASN A 239 11.35 -20.95 -13.04
N LEU A 240 10.55 -19.91 -13.24
CA LEU A 240 9.58 -19.74 -14.31
C LEU A 240 10.21 -18.98 -15.49
N THR A 241 10.51 -19.69 -16.58
CA THR A 241 10.89 -19.11 -17.88
C THR A 241 9.61 -18.84 -18.68
N THR A 242 9.14 -17.60 -18.70
CA THR A 242 7.98 -17.17 -19.49
C THR A 242 8.41 -16.67 -20.87
N VAL A 243 7.88 -17.27 -21.93
CA VAL A 243 8.04 -16.83 -23.32
C VAL A 243 6.70 -16.29 -23.83
N SER A 244 6.63 -14.98 -24.09
CA SER A 244 5.42 -14.30 -24.58
C SER A 244 5.55 -13.90 -26.04
N PHE A 245 4.57 -14.25 -26.88
CA PHE A 245 4.64 -14.14 -28.35
C PHE A 245 3.27 -13.92 -29.00
N GLU A 246 3.23 -13.41 -30.24
CA GLU A 246 2.00 -13.36 -31.04
C GLU A 246 1.82 -14.67 -31.85
N LEU A 247 0.86 -15.50 -31.46
CA LEU A 247 0.62 -16.82 -32.04
C LEU A 247 0.00 -16.69 -33.45
N ASN A 248 -0.92 -15.75 -33.66
CA ASN A 248 -1.75 -15.63 -34.87
C ASN A 248 -1.23 -14.63 -35.92
N ASN A 249 -0.07 -13.99 -35.73
CA ASN A 249 0.51 -13.12 -36.75
C ASN A 249 0.61 -13.87 -38.08
N ALA A 250 -0.15 -13.46 -39.09
CA ALA A 250 -0.28 -14.20 -40.33
C ALA A 250 0.86 -13.93 -41.32
N ASP A 251 1.59 -12.83 -41.12
CA ASP A 251 2.67 -12.38 -42.00
C ASP A 251 4.02 -13.06 -41.64
N GLU A 252 4.10 -13.69 -40.46
CA GLU A 252 5.28 -14.40 -39.96
C GLU A 252 5.08 -15.93 -39.89
N PRO A 253 5.82 -16.72 -40.70
CA PRO A 253 5.76 -18.19 -40.67
C PRO A 253 6.50 -18.80 -39.47
N THR A 254 7.43 -18.05 -38.88
CA THR A 254 8.21 -18.37 -37.69
C THR A 254 8.04 -17.22 -36.71
N ILE A 255 7.85 -17.50 -35.42
CA ILE A 255 7.70 -16.46 -34.40
C ILE A 255 9.09 -15.89 -34.09
N GLN A 256 9.35 -14.65 -34.53
CA GLN A 256 10.59 -13.93 -34.26
C GLN A 256 10.43 -12.87 -33.17
N ASP A 257 9.29 -12.17 -33.15
CA ASP A 257 8.97 -11.20 -32.11
C ASP A 257 8.37 -11.88 -30.86
N TYR A 258 9.23 -12.12 -29.87
CA TYR A 258 8.86 -12.63 -28.55
C TYR A 258 9.65 -11.94 -27.42
N THR A 259 9.12 -12.02 -26.20
CA THR A 259 9.82 -11.59 -24.98
C THR A 259 10.02 -12.78 -24.05
N VAL A 260 11.22 -12.88 -23.47
CA VAL A 260 11.56 -13.88 -22.45
C VAL A 260 11.74 -13.19 -21.11
N THR A 261 11.01 -13.66 -20.10
CA THR A 261 11.14 -13.23 -18.71
C THR A 261 11.47 -14.46 -17.87
N ILE A 262 12.52 -14.37 -17.05
CA ILE A 262 12.91 -15.42 -16.11
C ILE A 262 12.75 -14.87 -14.70
N ALA A 263 12.03 -15.59 -13.85
CA ALA A 263 11.83 -15.25 -12.45
C ALA A 263 11.73 -16.53 -11.60
N PRO A 264 11.82 -16.49 -10.26
CA PRO A 264 11.53 -17.65 -9.40
C PRO A 264 10.14 -18.28 -9.68
N GLU A 265 9.87 -19.51 -9.26
CA GLU A 265 8.52 -20.10 -9.31
C GLU A 265 7.61 -19.61 -8.17
N GLU A 266 8.20 -19.20 -7.04
CA GLU A 266 7.51 -18.71 -5.83
C GLU A 266 7.06 -17.24 -5.93
N TRP A 267 6.57 -16.79 -7.10
CA TRP A 267 5.73 -15.59 -7.10
C TRP A 267 4.32 -16.00 -6.69
N GLU A 268 3.92 -15.57 -5.50
CA GLU A 268 2.51 -15.21 -5.34
C GLU A 268 2.20 -14.14 -6.40
N GLU A 269 1.12 -14.34 -7.16
CA GLU A 269 0.50 -13.21 -7.84
C GLU A 269 0.00 -12.26 -6.75
N GLU A 270 0.84 -11.28 -6.38
CA GLU A 270 0.31 -10.04 -5.87
C GLU A 270 -0.69 -9.56 -6.92
N ASP A 271 -1.95 -9.45 -6.51
CA ASP A 271 -3.01 -8.85 -7.30
C ASP A 271 -2.68 -7.35 -7.40
N ILE A 272 -1.69 -7.00 -8.23
CA ILE A 272 -1.38 -5.63 -8.62
C ILE A 272 -2.53 -5.16 -9.51
N ASN A 273 -3.68 -4.96 -8.87
CA ASN A 273 -4.81 -4.25 -9.42
C ASN A 273 -4.27 -2.84 -9.74
N PRO A 274 -3.99 -2.53 -11.01
CA PRO A 274 -3.19 -1.37 -11.36
C PRO A 274 -3.92 -0.14 -10.83
N ASP A 275 -3.18 0.67 -10.07
CA ASP A 275 -3.67 1.87 -9.41
C ASP A 275 -4.60 2.63 -10.37
N ALA A 276 -5.91 2.64 -10.08
CA ALA A 276 -6.93 3.09 -11.04
C ALA A 276 -6.50 4.42 -11.68
N PRO A 277 -6.48 4.51 -13.03
CA PRO A 277 -5.68 5.49 -13.74
C PRO A 277 -5.99 6.91 -13.24
N ILE A 278 -4.95 7.60 -12.77
CA ILE A 278 -5.06 8.89 -12.10
C ILE A 278 -5.81 9.88 -13.00
N ARG A 279 -7.05 10.20 -12.61
CA ARG A 279 -7.93 11.11 -13.36
C ARG A 279 -7.58 12.55 -13.00
N VAL A 280 -6.61 13.10 -13.73
CA VAL A 280 -6.25 14.52 -13.65
C VAL A 280 -7.44 15.38 -14.09
N PRO A 281 -7.93 16.34 -13.28
CA PRO A 281 -9.03 17.21 -13.68
C PRO A 281 -8.67 18.11 -14.87
N GLU A 282 -9.67 18.55 -15.64
CA GLU A 282 -9.45 19.35 -16.85
C GLU A 282 -8.66 20.64 -16.56
N GLY A 283 -7.62 20.89 -17.36
CA GLY A 283 -6.76 22.07 -17.22
C GLY A 283 -5.72 22.00 -16.09
N TYR A 284 -5.64 20.90 -15.33
CA TYR A 284 -4.59 20.72 -14.31
C TYR A 284 -3.34 20.04 -14.87
N THR A 285 -2.18 20.47 -14.39
CA THR A 285 -0.91 19.78 -14.60
C THR A 285 -0.67 18.82 -13.44
N TYR A 286 -0.63 17.51 -13.72
CA TYR A 286 -0.20 16.51 -12.74
C TYR A 286 1.29 16.66 -12.43
N VAL A 287 1.65 16.61 -11.15
CA VAL A 287 3.04 16.61 -10.67
C VAL A 287 3.37 15.20 -10.20
N SER A 288 4.23 14.50 -10.93
CA SER A 288 4.53 13.10 -10.62
C SER A 288 5.27 12.96 -9.28
N PRO A 289 5.08 11.88 -8.50
CA PRO A 289 5.93 11.59 -7.35
C PRO A 289 7.42 11.61 -7.74
N GLY A 290 8.22 12.39 -7.01
CA GLY A 290 9.64 12.64 -7.33
C GLY A 290 9.91 13.76 -8.34
N GLU A 291 8.90 14.28 -9.04
CA GLU A 291 9.05 15.47 -9.88
C GLU A 291 9.17 16.74 -9.01
N ASN A 292 10.08 17.63 -9.39
CA ASN A 292 10.30 18.86 -8.63
C ASN A 292 9.15 19.86 -8.89
N ILE A 293 8.19 19.92 -7.97
CA ILE A 293 7.04 20.83 -8.01
C ILE A 293 7.43 22.30 -8.26
N ASN A 294 8.59 22.75 -7.77
CA ASN A 294 9.07 24.12 -7.97
C ASN A 294 9.37 24.40 -9.46
N ASN A 295 9.87 23.41 -10.20
CA ASN A 295 10.12 23.54 -11.64
C ASN A 295 8.81 23.58 -12.44
N VAL A 296 7.85 22.70 -12.09
CA VAL A 296 6.53 22.67 -12.73
C VAL A 296 5.77 23.96 -12.49
N PHE A 297 5.73 24.41 -11.23
CA PHE A 297 5.13 25.67 -10.83
C PHE A 297 5.76 26.86 -11.55
N ASN A 298 7.10 26.99 -11.56
CA ASN A 298 7.76 28.12 -12.21
C ASN A 298 7.55 28.12 -13.74
N ARG A 299 7.45 26.94 -14.37
CA ARG A 299 7.06 26.82 -15.78
C ARG A 299 5.67 27.39 -16.03
N LEU A 300 4.66 27.01 -15.24
CA LEU A 300 3.28 27.51 -15.37
C LEU A 300 3.13 28.99 -14.99
N LYS A 301 3.88 29.46 -13.99
CA LYS A 301 3.92 30.86 -13.56
C LYS A 301 4.39 31.78 -14.69
N ASN A 302 5.41 31.34 -15.42
CA ASN A 302 6.04 32.09 -16.51
C ASN A 302 5.40 31.84 -17.89
N ASP A 303 4.42 30.93 -18.01
CA ASP A 303 3.68 30.68 -19.24
C ASP A 303 2.65 31.80 -19.46
N GLU A 304 2.91 32.71 -20.40
CA GLU A 304 2.01 33.83 -20.71
C GLU A 304 0.65 33.38 -21.29
N THR A 305 0.52 32.13 -21.77
CA THR A 305 -0.72 31.60 -22.35
C THR A 305 -1.65 30.99 -21.30
N ALA A 306 -1.13 30.57 -20.15
CA ALA A 306 -1.91 30.01 -19.06
C ALA A 306 -2.60 31.12 -18.23
N THR A 307 -3.92 31.04 -18.06
CA THR A 307 -4.69 31.99 -17.22
C THR A 307 -4.36 31.84 -15.74
N ASP A 308 -4.13 30.60 -15.28
CA ASP A 308 -3.89 30.25 -13.88
C ASP A 308 -2.84 29.13 -13.78
N ILE A 309 -2.23 29.01 -12.61
CA ILE A 309 -1.35 27.89 -12.26
C ILE A 309 -2.22 26.80 -11.63
N LYS A 310 -2.42 25.67 -12.33
CA LYS A 310 -3.26 24.56 -11.85
C LYS A 310 -2.42 23.29 -11.68
N LEU A 311 -2.25 22.84 -10.44
CA LEU A 311 -1.43 21.68 -10.05
C LEU A 311 -2.28 20.57 -9.44
N PHE A 312 -2.08 19.34 -9.89
CA PHE A 312 -2.73 18.14 -9.34
C PHE A 312 -1.68 17.22 -8.73
N LEU A 313 -1.86 16.83 -7.47
CA LEU A 313 -0.88 16.14 -6.64
C LEU A 313 -1.36 14.74 -6.27
N LYS A 314 -0.50 13.71 -6.33
CA LYS A 314 -0.88 12.35 -5.90
C LYS A 314 -1.12 12.30 -4.39
N ALA A 315 -2.16 11.58 -3.97
CA ALA A 315 -2.38 11.20 -2.58
C ALA A 315 -1.17 10.40 -2.02
N GLY A 316 -1.04 10.34 -0.69
CA GLY A 316 0.09 9.73 0.02
C GLY A 316 1.46 10.39 -0.20
N THR A 317 1.58 11.37 -1.10
CA THR A 317 2.85 11.92 -1.59
C THR A 317 3.15 13.29 -0.98
N THR A 318 4.41 13.55 -0.64
CA THR A 318 4.87 14.85 -0.12
C THR A 318 5.53 15.70 -1.21
N TYR A 319 5.09 16.95 -1.33
CA TYR A 319 5.61 17.95 -2.26
C TYR A 319 6.07 19.17 -1.47
N GLN A 320 7.22 19.75 -1.83
CA GLN A 320 7.84 20.83 -1.06
C GLN A 320 8.16 22.06 -1.92
N PHE A 321 7.52 23.19 -1.60
CA PHE A 321 7.90 24.50 -2.12
C PHE A 321 9.08 25.08 -1.35
N VAL A 322 10.13 25.53 -2.05
CA VAL A 322 11.30 26.20 -1.47
C VAL A 322 11.08 27.71 -1.31
N ASP A 323 11.85 28.35 -0.45
CA ASP A 323 11.74 29.80 -0.16
C ASP A 323 11.76 30.65 -1.44
N GLY A 324 10.89 31.66 -1.48
CA GLY A 324 10.74 32.57 -2.60
C GLY A 324 9.93 32.04 -3.80
N THR A 325 9.69 30.74 -3.91
CA THR A 325 8.97 30.16 -5.08
C THR A 325 7.57 30.75 -5.23
N LEU A 326 6.85 30.91 -4.13
CA LEU A 326 5.46 31.38 -4.11
C LEU A 326 5.32 32.90 -3.93
N ASN A 327 6.42 33.64 -3.98
CA ASN A 327 6.38 35.10 -4.00
C ASN A 327 5.81 35.60 -5.33
N ASP A 328 5.23 36.79 -5.33
CA ASP A 328 4.94 37.60 -6.52
C ASP A 328 4.18 36.79 -7.57
N MET A 329 2.99 36.31 -7.18
CA MET A 329 2.09 35.56 -8.04
C MET A 329 1.42 36.50 -9.07
N PRO A 330 1.57 36.25 -10.38
CA PRO A 330 1.01 37.12 -11.43
C PRO A 330 -0.45 36.79 -11.79
N LYS A 331 -0.97 35.64 -11.33
CA LYS A 331 -2.23 35.03 -11.80
C LYS A 331 -2.85 34.10 -10.75
N GLY A 332 -3.98 33.47 -11.05
CA GLY A 332 -4.64 32.51 -10.15
C GLY A 332 -3.79 31.28 -9.83
N LEU A 333 -4.09 30.65 -8.69
CA LEU A 333 -3.42 29.44 -8.22
C LEU A 333 -4.45 28.41 -7.75
N SER A 334 -4.41 27.22 -8.31
CA SER A 334 -5.18 26.06 -7.85
C SER A 334 -4.24 24.89 -7.57
N ILE A 335 -4.29 24.34 -6.36
CA ILE A 335 -3.55 23.13 -5.99
C ILE A 335 -4.55 22.13 -5.41
N VAL A 336 -4.73 21.01 -6.10
CA VAL A 336 -5.70 19.97 -5.74
C VAL A 336 -4.95 18.65 -5.52
N GLY A 337 -5.12 18.06 -4.35
CA GLY A 337 -4.72 16.68 -4.09
C GLY A 337 -5.73 15.71 -4.72
N GLN A 338 -5.22 14.57 -5.18
CA GLN A 338 -6.05 13.42 -5.48
C GLN A 338 -6.86 13.04 -4.24
N GLU A 339 -8.13 12.73 -4.43
CA GLU A 339 -8.97 12.14 -3.38
C GLU A 339 -8.36 10.81 -2.92
N PRO A 340 -8.06 10.66 -1.61
CA PRO A 340 -7.35 9.49 -1.11
C PRO A 340 -8.24 8.25 -1.13
N LYS A 341 -7.63 7.09 -1.37
CA LYS A 341 -8.30 5.80 -1.14
C LYS A 341 -8.51 5.53 0.34
N GLU A 342 -9.33 4.53 0.66
CA GLU A 342 -9.47 4.05 2.04
C GLU A 342 -8.11 3.64 2.62
N GLY A 343 -7.74 4.22 3.77
CA GLY A 343 -6.43 4.04 4.41
C GLY A 343 -5.27 4.87 3.82
N GLU A 344 -5.47 5.57 2.71
CA GLU A 344 -4.47 6.49 2.12
C GLU A 344 -4.57 7.88 2.76
N SER A 345 -3.45 8.59 2.89
CA SER A 345 -3.43 9.97 3.38
C SER A 345 -3.58 10.99 2.23
N LEU A 346 -4.08 12.19 2.56
CA LEU A 346 -4.06 13.33 1.64
C LEU A 346 -2.64 13.64 1.15
N ALA A 347 -2.54 14.29 -0.02
CA ALA A 347 -1.26 14.81 -0.49
C ALA A 347 -0.71 15.85 0.50
N VAL A 348 0.57 15.76 0.85
CA VAL A 348 1.22 16.68 1.80
C VAL A 348 1.92 17.80 1.04
N LEU A 349 1.56 19.05 1.35
CA LEU A 349 2.18 20.24 0.77
C LEU A 349 2.99 21.00 1.81
N GLU A 350 4.31 20.93 1.72
CA GLU A 350 5.22 21.69 2.58
C GLU A 350 5.57 23.05 1.97
N LEU A 351 5.22 24.12 2.68
CA LEU A 351 5.45 25.51 2.28
C LEU A 351 6.62 26.09 3.08
N LYS A 352 7.81 26.19 2.46
CA LYS A 352 8.97 26.96 2.99
C LYS A 352 9.03 28.39 2.43
N SER A 353 7.93 28.83 1.79
CA SER A 353 7.69 30.18 1.27
C SER A 353 6.28 30.62 1.69
N SER A 354 6.12 31.87 2.10
CA SER A 354 4.80 32.51 2.09
C SER A 354 4.32 32.70 0.65
N LEU A 355 3.02 32.83 0.46
CA LEU A 355 2.40 33.29 -0.78
C LEU A 355 2.25 34.81 -0.78
N SER A 356 2.54 35.45 -1.91
CA SER A 356 2.32 36.90 -2.13
C SER A 356 1.97 37.17 -3.60
N ILE A 357 1.41 38.34 -3.94
CA ILE A 357 0.78 38.60 -5.25
C ILE A 357 1.34 39.86 -5.91
N SER A 358 1.60 39.80 -7.22
CA SER A 358 2.18 40.89 -8.03
C SER A 358 1.31 41.26 -9.24
N SER A 359 -0.01 41.17 -9.11
CA SER A 359 -0.96 41.39 -10.21
C SER A 359 -2.13 42.25 -9.77
N ALA A 360 -2.23 43.44 -10.37
CA ALA A 360 -3.38 44.34 -10.20
C ALA A 360 -4.59 43.94 -11.08
N ASN A 361 -4.43 42.93 -11.95
CA ASN A 361 -5.54 42.36 -12.70
C ASN A 361 -6.45 41.57 -11.76
N PHE A 362 -7.72 41.42 -12.15
CA PHE A 362 -8.65 40.54 -11.44
C PHE A 362 -8.20 39.08 -11.55
N ILE A 363 -8.05 38.42 -10.40
CA ILE A 363 -7.76 36.99 -10.26
C ILE A 363 -9.07 36.30 -9.88
N GLU A 364 -9.51 35.31 -10.66
CA GLU A 364 -10.77 34.61 -10.38
C GLU A 364 -10.73 33.86 -9.04
N ALA A 365 -9.72 33.00 -8.84
CA ALA A 365 -9.60 32.23 -7.62
C ALA A 365 -8.17 31.86 -7.20
N PHE A 366 -7.98 31.76 -5.88
CA PHE A 366 -6.97 30.92 -5.26
C PHE A 366 -7.68 29.72 -4.59
N HIS A 367 -7.21 28.50 -4.82
CA HIS A 367 -7.91 27.27 -4.41
C HIS A 367 -6.93 26.20 -3.93
N PHE A 368 -7.28 25.58 -2.80
CA PHE A 368 -6.56 24.48 -2.18
C PHE A 368 -7.56 23.40 -1.80
N GLU A 369 -7.41 22.17 -2.30
CA GLU A 369 -8.35 21.08 -2.03
C GLU A 369 -7.65 19.74 -1.81
N ASN A 370 -8.11 18.92 -0.85
CA ASN A 370 -7.59 17.59 -0.52
C ASN A 370 -6.08 17.58 -0.14
N LEU A 371 -5.65 18.52 0.73
CA LEU A 371 -4.25 18.68 1.11
C LEU A 371 -4.02 18.67 2.63
N VAL A 372 -2.95 18.02 3.09
CA VAL A 372 -2.31 18.36 4.37
C VAL A 372 -1.25 19.42 4.11
N ILE A 373 -1.51 20.67 4.51
CA ILE A 373 -0.60 21.79 4.26
C ILE A 373 0.20 22.11 5.53
N LYS A 374 1.53 22.07 5.40
CA LYS A 374 2.49 22.37 6.46
C LYS A 374 3.22 23.67 6.12
N VAL A 375 2.99 24.74 6.89
CA VAL A 375 3.75 25.98 6.77
C VAL A 375 5.02 25.85 7.61
N VAL A 376 6.14 25.57 6.95
CA VAL A 376 7.41 25.22 7.58
C VAL A 376 8.30 26.46 7.67
N ALA A 377 8.92 26.68 8.83
CA ALA A 377 9.89 27.76 9.00
C ALA A 377 11.07 27.62 8.03
N ASN A 378 11.58 28.75 7.54
CA ASN A 378 12.79 28.80 6.73
C ASN A 378 13.90 29.58 7.46
N GLU A 379 15.00 29.90 6.78
CA GLU A 379 16.15 30.61 7.37
C GLU A 379 15.79 31.98 7.99
N LYS A 380 14.67 32.59 7.57
CA LYS A 380 14.15 33.87 8.08
C LYS A 380 13.19 33.68 9.27
N GLY A 381 12.95 32.44 9.69
CA GLY A 381 12.08 32.07 10.81
C GLY A 381 10.71 31.52 10.38
N ALA A 382 9.74 31.61 11.29
CA ALA A 382 8.36 31.19 11.04
C ALA A 382 7.69 32.06 9.96
N LEU A 383 6.82 31.44 9.16
CA LEU A 383 6.14 32.07 8.02
C LEU A 383 4.64 32.25 8.28
N ASP A 384 4.08 33.32 7.70
CA ASP A 384 2.64 33.43 7.44
C ASP A 384 2.30 32.63 6.17
N PHE A 385 1.09 32.08 6.05
CA PHE A 385 0.66 31.42 4.81
C PHE A 385 0.59 32.45 3.67
N PHE A 386 -0.24 33.48 3.84
CA PHE A 386 -0.24 34.67 2.99
C PHE A 386 0.48 35.84 3.67
N ASN A 387 1.31 36.55 2.90
CA ASN A 387 2.15 37.64 3.38
C ASN A 387 2.10 38.83 2.40
N PHE A 388 1.02 39.59 2.44
CA PHE A 388 0.77 40.70 1.53
C PHE A 388 1.37 42.01 2.06
N LYS A 389 2.24 42.65 1.29
CA LYS A 389 2.94 43.87 1.73
C LYS A 389 2.95 44.94 0.65
N ASN A 390 2.05 45.92 0.77
CA ASN A 390 1.86 47.03 -0.18
C ASN A 390 1.57 46.57 -1.62
N GLN A 391 1.16 45.31 -1.77
CA GLN A 391 0.76 44.71 -3.04
C GLN A 391 -0.63 45.20 -3.43
N GLU A 392 -0.86 45.27 -4.74
CA GLU A 392 -2.15 45.63 -5.35
C GLU A 392 -2.71 44.40 -6.07
N PHE A 393 -3.92 43.98 -5.69
CA PHE A 393 -4.64 42.83 -6.25
C PHE A 393 -6.15 42.92 -5.99
N HIS A 394 -6.92 42.27 -6.86
CA HIS A 394 -8.34 42.01 -6.69
C HIS A 394 -8.62 40.53 -6.96
N ILE A 395 -9.11 39.81 -5.95
CA ILE A 395 -9.40 38.37 -6.07
C ILE A 395 -10.90 38.13 -5.91
N GLY A 396 -11.48 37.26 -6.75
CA GLY A 396 -12.82 36.72 -6.56
C GLY A 396 -12.89 35.86 -5.30
N THR A 397 -12.46 34.59 -5.39
CA THR A 397 -12.57 33.63 -4.29
C THR A 397 -11.21 33.11 -3.82
N ILE A 398 -11.01 33.03 -2.51
CA ILE A 398 -9.91 32.28 -1.89
C ILE A 398 -10.52 31.13 -1.10
N SER A 399 -10.11 29.89 -1.38
CA SER A 399 -10.79 28.72 -0.84
C SER A 399 -9.83 27.63 -0.37
N TRP A 400 -10.17 27.05 0.79
CA TRP A 400 -9.64 25.77 1.26
C TRP A 400 -10.81 24.81 1.42
N LYS A 401 -10.68 23.62 0.83
CA LYS A 401 -11.67 22.54 0.88
C LYS A 401 -11.01 21.23 1.30
N ASN A 402 -11.61 20.48 2.22
CA ASN A 402 -11.06 19.19 2.68
C ASN A 402 -9.53 19.24 2.96
N CYS A 403 -9.08 20.31 3.63
CA CYS A 403 -7.68 20.56 3.92
C CYS A 403 -7.38 20.44 5.42
N GLU A 404 -6.19 19.93 5.75
CA GLU A 404 -5.65 19.94 7.10
C GLU A 404 -4.48 20.91 7.19
N ILE A 405 -4.49 21.84 8.15
CA ILE A 405 -3.39 22.78 8.39
C ILE A 405 -2.91 22.61 9.83
N ASN A 406 -1.67 22.14 9.97
CA ASN A 406 -1.06 21.81 11.26
C ASN A 406 -0.07 22.87 11.72
N ASP A 407 -0.17 23.19 13.01
CA ASP A 407 0.87 23.83 13.80
C ASP A 407 1.37 25.19 13.28
N LEU A 408 0.50 25.90 12.54
CA LEU A 408 0.77 27.21 11.97
C LEU A 408 1.23 28.20 13.06
N LYS A 409 2.50 28.60 12.98
CA LYS A 409 3.18 29.42 14.01
C LYS A 409 2.94 30.93 13.88
N ARG A 410 2.30 31.38 12.80
CA ARG A 410 1.91 32.77 12.58
C ARG A 410 0.50 32.84 11.97
N SER A 411 0.21 33.75 11.06
CA SER A 411 -1.14 33.95 10.50
C SER A 411 -1.38 33.13 9.24
N LEU A 412 -2.65 32.80 8.95
CA LEU A 412 -3.06 32.39 7.61
C LEU A 412 -3.06 33.60 6.67
N TRP A 413 -3.43 34.77 7.20
CA TRP A 413 -3.41 36.04 6.49
C TRP A 413 -2.65 37.11 7.28
N TYR A 414 -1.57 37.62 6.71
CA TYR A 414 -0.90 38.83 7.16
C TYR A 414 -0.91 39.88 6.05
N GLN A 415 -1.28 41.13 6.37
CA GLN A 415 -1.32 42.23 5.41
C GLN A 415 -0.71 43.54 5.91
N ILE A 416 -0.12 44.29 4.98
CA ILE A 416 0.20 45.71 5.07
C ILE A 416 -0.31 46.38 3.78
N VAL A 417 -1.00 47.51 3.91
CA VAL A 417 -1.65 48.23 2.80
C VAL A 417 -1.29 49.72 2.85
N ASP A 418 -0.87 50.28 1.71
CA ASP A 418 -0.40 51.66 1.57
C ASP A 418 -1.40 52.59 0.86
N GLY A 419 -2.44 52.07 0.21
CA GLY A 419 -3.55 52.85 -0.37
C GLY A 419 -4.91 52.16 -0.28
N ASP A 420 -5.99 52.94 -0.34
CA ASP A 420 -7.37 52.42 -0.33
C ASP A 420 -7.63 51.45 -1.51
N ARG A 421 -8.35 50.38 -1.23
CA ARG A 421 -8.82 49.31 -2.15
C ARG A 421 -7.74 48.52 -2.89
N LYS A 422 -6.45 48.76 -2.63
CA LYS A 422 -5.35 47.98 -3.23
C LYS A 422 -5.43 46.48 -2.95
N GLN A 423 -6.02 46.06 -1.82
CA GLN A 423 -6.18 44.65 -1.49
C GLN A 423 -7.67 44.39 -1.30
N THR A 424 -8.28 43.78 -2.31
CA THR A 424 -9.73 43.50 -2.36
C THR A 424 -9.95 42.01 -2.59
N VAL A 425 -10.81 41.38 -1.77
CA VAL A 425 -11.25 39.98 -1.95
C VAL A 425 -12.76 39.92 -1.85
N GLU A 426 -13.44 39.33 -2.84
CA GLU A 426 -14.90 39.16 -2.79
C GLU A 426 -15.30 38.09 -1.77
N LYS A 427 -14.59 36.96 -1.73
CA LYS A 427 -14.97 35.81 -0.89
C LYS A 427 -13.78 34.99 -0.37
N VAL A 428 -13.85 34.62 0.91
CA VAL A 428 -13.02 33.60 1.56
C VAL A 428 -13.91 32.41 1.96
N ILE A 429 -13.49 31.19 1.62
CA ILE A 429 -14.17 29.93 1.95
C ILE A 429 -13.22 29.00 2.70
N ILE A 430 -13.68 28.45 3.82
CA ILE A 430 -13.07 27.32 4.50
C ILE A 430 -14.18 26.28 4.68
N GLU A 431 -14.05 25.12 4.04
CA GLU A 431 -15.09 24.09 4.00
C GLU A 431 -14.47 22.70 4.22
N ASP A 432 -15.07 21.90 5.10
CA ASP A 432 -14.59 20.55 5.45
C ASP A 432 -13.11 20.50 5.91
N CYS A 433 -12.59 21.56 6.53
CA CYS A 433 -11.17 21.70 6.88
C CYS A 433 -10.89 21.47 8.37
N ARG A 434 -9.67 21.03 8.71
CA ARG A 434 -9.21 20.94 10.11
C ARG A 434 -7.92 21.73 10.32
N PHE A 435 -7.98 22.70 11.23
CA PHE A 435 -6.85 23.53 11.64
C PHE A 435 -6.44 23.14 13.05
N PHE A 436 -5.26 22.53 13.20
CA PHE A 436 -4.75 22.08 14.48
C PHE A 436 -3.52 22.88 14.92
N GLY A 437 -3.31 22.96 16.23
CA GLY A 437 -2.18 23.66 16.83
C GLY A 437 -1.99 25.12 16.39
N LEU A 438 -3.06 25.91 16.16
CA LEU A 438 -2.90 27.32 15.76
C LEU A 438 -2.22 28.16 16.84
N ASN A 439 -1.19 28.94 16.47
CA ASN A 439 -0.42 29.80 17.37
C ASN A 439 -0.38 31.28 16.90
N SER A 440 -1.44 31.78 16.25
CA SER A 440 -1.46 33.11 15.61
C SER A 440 -1.68 34.30 16.58
N GLY A 441 -1.40 34.14 17.88
CA GLY A 441 -1.74 35.10 18.94
C GLY A 441 -1.23 36.55 18.79
N GLN A 442 -0.22 36.82 17.96
CA GLN A 442 0.27 38.20 17.74
C GLN A 442 -0.60 39.03 16.78
N SER A 443 -1.04 38.41 15.68
CA SER A 443 -1.68 39.09 14.55
C SER A 443 -3.14 38.65 14.30
N GLY A 444 -3.56 37.53 14.89
CA GLY A 444 -4.79 36.83 14.53
C GLY A 444 -4.57 35.85 13.37
N PHE A 445 -5.55 34.99 13.11
CA PHE A 445 -5.45 33.96 12.08
C PHE A 445 -5.68 34.58 10.70
N PHE A 446 -6.79 35.31 10.56
CA PHE A 446 -6.96 36.39 9.59
C PHE A 446 -6.62 37.75 10.23
N GLY A 447 -5.36 38.18 10.10
CA GLY A 447 -4.86 39.44 10.63
C GLY A 447 -5.03 40.60 9.65
N LEU A 448 -6.22 41.20 9.62
CA LEU A 448 -6.63 42.17 8.58
C LEU A 448 -6.38 43.63 8.99
N SER A 449 -5.70 43.88 10.11
CA SER A 449 -5.51 45.22 10.67
C SER A 449 -4.70 46.14 9.74
N THR A 450 -5.33 47.19 9.23
CA THR A 450 -4.72 48.18 8.33
C THR A 450 -5.17 49.61 8.68
N LYS A 451 -4.57 50.62 8.04
CA LYS A 451 -5.01 52.02 8.09
C LYS A 451 -5.96 52.40 6.96
N GLN A 452 -5.85 51.70 5.83
CA GLN A 452 -6.57 51.97 4.58
C GLN A 452 -7.79 51.06 4.45
N ASP A 453 -8.70 51.39 3.53
CA ASP A 453 -9.75 50.47 3.09
C ASP A 453 -9.12 49.28 2.34
N ALA A 454 -9.33 48.06 2.82
CA ALA A 454 -8.82 46.82 2.22
C ALA A 454 -9.82 45.69 2.51
N PRO A 455 -10.94 45.63 1.75
CA PRO A 455 -12.07 44.80 2.10
C PRO A 455 -11.85 43.32 1.75
N VAL A 456 -12.26 42.47 2.66
CA VAL A 456 -12.68 41.09 2.35
C VAL A 456 -14.19 41.08 2.52
N HIS A 457 -14.94 41.02 1.42
CA HIS A 457 -16.38 41.24 1.44
C HIS A 457 -17.17 40.08 2.06
N ARG A 458 -16.61 38.86 2.08
CA ARG A 458 -17.30 37.68 2.62
C ARG A 458 -16.36 36.63 3.21
N PHE A 459 -16.72 36.09 4.37
CA PHE A 459 -16.13 34.90 4.98
C PHE A 459 -17.18 33.80 5.14
N GLU A 460 -16.88 32.58 4.71
CA GLU A 460 -17.70 31.38 4.94
C GLU A 460 -16.84 30.28 5.55
N PHE A 461 -17.07 29.95 6.83
CA PHE A 461 -16.48 28.79 7.49
C PHE A 461 -17.57 27.74 7.70
N ARG A 462 -17.36 26.53 7.17
CA ARG A 462 -18.35 25.45 7.12
C ARG A 462 -17.73 24.11 7.46
N ASN A 463 -18.42 23.28 8.24
CA ASN A 463 -18.05 21.88 8.50
C ASN A 463 -16.57 21.73 8.95
N SER A 464 -16.05 22.66 9.75
CA SER A 464 -14.61 22.82 9.93
C SER A 464 -14.19 22.94 11.39
N THR A 465 -13.00 22.44 11.71
CA THR A 465 -12.42 22.47 13.05
C THR A 465 -11.32 23.49 13.18
N PHE A 466 -11.34 24.26 14.26
CA PHE A 466 -10.31 25.25 14.60
C PHE A 466 -9.81 25.01 16.03
N HIS A 467 -8.72 24.25 16.16
CA HIS A 467 -8.02 24.02 17.42
C HIS A 467 -6.80 24.93 17.56
N ALA A 468 -6.77 25.70 18.65
CA ALA A 468 -5.81 26.75 18.88
C ALA A 468 -5.04 26.59 20.21
N ASN A 469 -3.71 26.64 20.11
CA ASN A 469 -2.81 26.73 21.26
C ASN A 469 -2.72 28.17 21.78
N ASP A 470 -2.66 29.15 20.87
CA ASP A 470 -2.61 30.58 21.24
C ASP A 470 -3.23 31.46 20.17
N MET A 471 -4.41 32.01 20.49
CA MET A 471 -5.19 32.90 19.64
C MET A 471 -5.70 34.12 20.41
N THR A 472 -4.81 34.74 21.18
CA THR A 472 -5.09 35.94 22.00
C THR A 472 -5.54 37.19 21.21
N LYS A 473 -5.53 37.17 19.87
CA LYS A 473 -6.11 38.21 19.00
C LYS A 473 -7.54 37.89 18.59
N ALA A 474 -7.73 37.15 17.49
CA ALA A 474 -8.97 36.48 17.09
C ALA A 474 -8.71 35.57 15.87
N LEU A 475 -9.67 34.72 15.51
CA LEU A 475 -9.67 34.03 14.21
C LEU A 475 -9.85 35.02 13.05
N ILE A 476 -10.73 36.00 13.21
CA ILE A 476 -10.87 37.15 12.29
C ILE A 476 -10.75 38.43 13.12
N THR A 477 -9.83 39.33 12.76
CA THR A 477 -9.63 40.63 13.44
C THR A 477 -9.20 41.72 12.45
N GLY A 478 -9.43 42.98 12.80
CA GLY A 478 -8.89 44.13 12.07
C GLY A 478 -9.82 44.76 11.03
N VAL A 479 -11.06 44.29 10.92
CA VAL A 479 -12.05 44.71 9.90
C VAL A 479 -12.52 46.18 10.00
N SER A 480 -12.09 46.94 11.02
CA SER A 480 -12.54 48.31 11.31
C SER A 480 -12.44 49.32 10.15
N LYS A 481 -11.50 49.13 9.22
CA LYS A 481 -11.28 50.03 8.07
C LYS A 481 -11.99 49.64 6.79
N MET A 482 -12.57 48.44 6.72
CA MET A 482 -13.29 47.97 5.55
C MET A 482 -14.52 48.84 5.27
N LYS A 483 -14.75 49.16 4.00
CA LYS A 483 -15.98 49.76 3.46
C LYS A 483 -16.71 48.76 2.56
N GLY A 484 -17.92 49.09 2.12
CA GLY A 484 -18.75 48.16 1.35
C GLY A 484 -19.44 47.13 2.24
N ASN A 485 -19.77 45.98 1.66
CA ASN A 485 -20.41 44.88 2.40
C ASN A 485 -19.38 44.04 3.17
N LEU A 486 -19.80 43.50 4.32
CA LEU A 486 -19.11 42.43 5.03
C LEU A 486 -20.13 41.35 5.42
N ASP A 487 -20.04 40.18 4.81
CA ASP A 487 -20.82 39.00 5.17
C ASP A 487 -19.94 38.01 5.93
N VAL A 488 -20.37 37.53 7.10
CA VAL A 488 -19.68 36.47 7.84
C VAL A 488 -20.63 35.32 8.13
N VAL A 489 -20.26 34.12 7.69
CA VAL A 489 -21.02 32.88 7.90
C VAL A 489 -20.13 31.85 8.57
N VAL A 490 -20.57 31.32 9.71
CA VAL A 490 -19.89 30.28 10.48
C VAL A 490 -20.94 29.23 10.84
N GLU A 491 -20.94 28.10 10.14
CA GLU A 491 -21.94 27.05 10.31
C GLU A 491 -21.32 25.66 10.44
N ASN A 492 -21.80 24.85 11.37
CA ASN A 492 -21.30 23.47 11.62
C ASN A 492 -19.78 23.44 11.89
N CYS A 493 -19.24 24.32 12.73
CA CYS A 493 -17.81 24.35 13.05
C CYS A 493 -17.51 24.02 14.52
N THR A 494 -16.41 23.33 14.78
CA THR A 494 -15.92 23.01 16.13
C THR A 494 -14.70 23.87 16.46
N PHE A 495 -14.76 24.61 17.57
CA PHE A 495 -13.72 25.54 17.99
C PHE A 495 -13.14 25.12 19.35
N ILE A 496 -11.84 24.84 19.42
CA ILE A 496 -11.16 24.38 20.63
C ILE A 496 -10.08 25.38 21.04
N ALA A 497 -10.22 25.95 22.23
CA ALA A 497 -9.31 26.94 22.81
C ALA A 497 -8.42 26.34 23.90
N MET A 498 -7.15 25.99 23.61
CA MET A 498 -6.25 25.38 24.62
C MET A 498 -5.60 26.41 25.57
N LYS A 499 -6.06 27.66 25.55
CA LYS A 499 -5.53 28.76 26.36
C LYS A 499 -6.64 29.75 26.72
N THR A 500 -6.66 30.17 27.99
CA THR A 500 -7.59 31.19 28.49
C THR A 500 -7.38 32.55 27.80
N GLY A 501 -8.37 33.43 27.88
CA GLY A 501 -8.26 34.77 27.32
C GLY A 501 -8.38 34.87 25.79
N MET A 502 -8.64 33.76 25.08
CA MET A 502 -8.86 33.77 23.64
C MET A 502 -10.11 34.56 23.24
N THR A 503 -10.02 35.23 22.08
CA THR A 503 -11.18 35.76 21.37
C THR A 503 -11.41 34.93 20.12
N PHE A 504 -12.65 34.53 19.81
CA PHE A 504 -12.90 33.80 18.56
C PHE A 504 -13.05 34.76 17.39
N PHE A 505 -13.91 35.78 17.50
CA PHE A 505 -14.21 36.69 16.39
C PHE A 505 -14.20 38.17 16.82
N ASP A 506 -13.41 39.01 16.14
CA ASP A 506 -13.36 40.47 16.34
C ASP A 506 -13.87 41.22 15.09
N LEU A 507 -15.20 41.31 14.99
CA LEU A 507 -15.95 41.76 13.83
C LEU A 507 -16.61 43.12 14.10
N LYS A 508 -15.78 44.13 14.32
CA LYS A 508 -16.17 45.53 14.54
C LYS A 508 -15.82 46.42 13.34
N PRO A 509 -16.51 46.29 12.19
CA PRO A 509 -16.36 47.24 11.09
C PRO A 509 -16.88 48.61 11.54
N SER A 510 -16.29 49.70 11.02
CA SER A 510 -16.72 51.07 11.35
C SER A 510 -17.34 51.82 10.17
N ASN A 511 -17.17 51.34 8.94
CA ASN A 511 -17.54 52.07 7.71
C ASN A 511 -18.18 51.16 6.63
N THR A 512 -18.67 49.97 7.00
CA THR A 512 -19.36 49.05 6.08
C THR A 512 -20.79 49.53 5.80
N ASP A 513 -21.23 49.41 4.55
CA ASP A 513 -22.59 49.75 4.11
C ASP A 513 -23.60 48.72 4.63
N ASN A 514 -23.25 47.43 4.56
CA ASN A 514 -24.00 46.33 5.17
C ASN A 514 -23.05 45.40 5.90
N PHE A 515 -23.41 44.99 7.11
CA PHE A 515 -22.69 43.97 7.87
C PHE A 515 -23.67 42.86 8.25
N ASN A 516 -23.50 41.66 7.70
CA ASN A 516 -24.38 40.52 7.96
C ASN A 516 -23.62 39.38 8.65
N VAL A 517 -24.24 38.77 9.66
CA VAL A 517 -23.61 37.72 10.48
C VAL A 517 -24.53 36.51 10.62
N THR A 518 -24.03 35.33 10.24
CA THR A 518 -24.70 34.05 10.47
C THR A 518 -23.78 33.14 11.27
N VAL A 519 -24.20 32.71 12.47
CA VAL A 519 -23.43 31.82 13.35
C VAL A 519 -24.38 30.73 13.85
N LYS A 520 -24.30 29.51 13.29
CA LYS A 520 -25.22 28.40 13.62
C LYS A 520 -24.55 27.05 13.81
N ASN A 521 -25.17 26.19 14.62
CA ASN A 521 -24.79 24.78 14.76
C ASN A 521 -23.30 24.59 15.13
N ASN A 522 -22.67 25.54 15.80
CA ASN A 522 -21.25 25.48 16.14
C ASN A 522 -21.05 24.99 17.57
N LEU A 523 -19.95 24.28 17.81
CA LEU A 523 -19.51 23.87 19.14
C LEU A 523 -18.27 24.67 19.54
N PHE A 524 -18.29 25.28 20.72
CA PHE A 524 -17.15 25.99 21.31
C PHE A 524 -16.71 25.28 22.60
N SER A 525 -15.40 25.03 22.74
CA SER A 525 -14.84 24.33 23.89
C SER A 525 -13.41 24.80 24.17
N GLY A 526 -12.83 24.34 25.28
CA GLY A 526 -11.44 24.62 25.62
C GLY A 526 -11.18 24.88 27.10
N VAL A 527 -9.94 25.29 27.37
CA VAL A 527 -9.51 25.86 28.64
C VAL A 527 -10.08 27.28 28.76
N SER A 528 -10.88 27.51 29.80
CA SER A 528 -11.65 28.74 29.97
C SER A 528 -11.39 29.43 31.31
N ASP A 529 -11.67 30.73 31.36
CA ASP A 529 -11.62 31.55 32.56
C ASP A 529 -12.67 32.65 32.39
N GLY A 530 -13.70 32.65 33.23
CA GLY A 530 -14.80 33.61 33.15
C GLY A 530 -14.38 35.07 33.38
N ALA A 531 -13.16 35.36 33.83
CA ALA A 531 -12.61 36.71 33.90
C ALA A 531 -11.90 37.17 32.61
N SER A 532 -11.77 36.31 31.60
CA SER A 532 -11.10 36.63 30.34
C SER A 532 -11.80 36.07 29.09
N GLY A 533 -11.28 36.43 27.91
CA GLY A 533 -11.75 35.93 26.62
C GLY A 533 -13.00 36.62 26.06
N THR A 534 -13.32 36.33 24.81
CA THR A 534 -14.50 36.87 24.12
C THR A 534 -15.02 35.91 23.05
N TRP A 535 -16.34 35.68 23.00
CA TRP A 535 -16.91 34.84 21.94
C TRP A 535 -16.87 35.59 20.61
N ILE A 536 -17.70 36.62 20.49
CA ILE A 536 -17.77 37.48 19.30
C ILE A 536 -17.81 38.94 19.72
N ASN A 537 -17.12 39.79 18.98
CA ASN A 537 -17.13 41.23 19.14
C ASN A 537 -17.86 41.79 17.93
N LEU A 538 -19.11 42.22 18.09
CA LEU A 538 -19.92 42.78 16.99
C LEU A 538 -19.82 44.30 16.92
N GLY A 539 -19.75 44.83 15.69
CA GLY A 539 -20.04 46.23 15.37
C GLY A 539 -21.54 46.47 15.12
N ASN A 540 -21.87 47.51 14.35
CA ASN A 540 -23.25 47.78 13.94
C ASN A 540 -23.68 46.77 12.86
N VAL A 541 -24.36 45.71 13.28
CA VAL A 541 -24.85 44.64 12.39
C VAL A 541 -26.15 45.09 11.70
N THR A 542 -26.22 44.90 10.38
CA THR A 542 -27.44 45.10 9.56
C THR A 542 -28.42 43.93 9.74
N THR A 543 -27.93 42.70 9.61
CA THR A 543 -28.72 41.47 9.80
C THR A 543 -27.89 40.43 10.55
N ARG A 544 -28.43 39.84 11.63
CA ARG A 544 -27.82 38.63 12.22
C ARG A 544 -28.79 37.48 12.38
N THR A 545 -28.27 36.27 12.24
CA THR A 545 -28.90 35.02 12.69
C THR A 545 -27.90 34.26 13.53
N ILE A 546 -28.12 34.23 14.85
CA ILE A 546 -27.28 33.51 15.82
C ILE A 546 -28.20 32.53 16.55
N ASN A 547 -28.06 31.24 16.32
CA ASN A 547 -28.90 30.21 16.95
C ASN A 547 -28.23 28.83 16.96
N ASN A 548 -28.69 27.94 17.84
CA ASN A 548 -28.27 26.54 17.90
C ASN A 548 -26.75 26.33 18.03
N ASN A 549 -26.05 27.25 18.70
CA ASN A 549 -24.64 27.08 19.05
C ASN A 549 -24.54 26.48 20.45
N TYR A 550 -23.49 25.72 20.72
CA TYR A 550 -23.25 25.08 22.01
C TYR A 550 -21.86 25.39 22.58
N ILE A 551 -21.75 25.31 23.90
CA ILE A 551 -20.51 25.31 24.66
C ILE A 551 -20.42 24.04 25.51
N THR A 552 -19.21 23.50 25.70
CA THR A 552 -19.02 22.37 26.63
C THR A 552 -19.24 22.78 28.08
N ASN A 553 -19.70 21.85 28.92
CA ASN A 553 -19.94 22.12 30.34
C ASN A 553 -18.71 22.72 31.04
N GLY A 554 -18.91 23.85 31.73
CA GLY A 554 -17.86 24.62 32.40
C GLY A 554 -17.05 25.57 31.51
N PHE A 555 -17.34 25.66 30.21
CA PHE A 555 -16.66 26.60 29.30
C PHE A 555 -17.25 28.01 29.43
N THR A 556 -16.49 28.96 29.98
CA THR A 556 -16.98 30.32 30.27
C THR A 556 -16.06 31.41 29.73
N LEU A 557 -16.66 32.52 29.31
CA LEU A 557 -15.98 33.69 28.76
C LEU A 557 -16.51 34.96 29.41
N ASN A 558 -15.63 35.94 29.63
CA ASN A 558 -15.97 37.25 30.20
C ASN A 558 -16.94 38.06 29.32
N ASN A 559 -16.87 37.92 28.00
CA ASN A 559 -17.71 38.66 27.07
C ASN A 559 -18.25 37.77 25.95
N TRP A 560 -19.56 37.58 25.91
CA TRP A 560 -20.23 36.87 24.82
C TRP A 560 -20.51 37.78 23.60
N GLY A 561 -20.63 39.09 23.82
CA GLY A 561 -20.86 40.12 22.79
C GLY A 561 -22.11 39.96 21.94
N VAL A 562 -23.10 39.23 22.47
CA VAL A 562 -24.44 38.98 21.92
C VAL A 562 -25.50 39.19 23.00
N GLU A 563 -26.78 39.14 22.62
CA GLU A 563 -27.89 39.16 23.58
C GLU A 563 -28.01 37.83 24.35
N GLU A 564 -28.69 37.85 25.51
CA GLU A 564 -28.75 36.68 26.42
C GLU A 564 -29.35 35.43 25.74
N ASN A 565 -30.35 35.63 24.89
CA ASN A 565 -31.02 34.60 24.10
C ASN A 565 -30.25 34.14 22.85
N GLU A 566 -29.12 34.79 22.53
CA GLU A 566 -28.24 34.44 21.41
C GLU A 566 -26.97 33.70 21.87
N LYS A 567 -26.76 33.59 23.19
CA LYS A 567 -25.62 32.85 23.76
C LYS A 567 -25.70 31.36 23.40
N PRO A 568 -24.54 30.67 23.29
CA PRO A 568 -24.53 29.23 23.13
C PRO A 568 -25.18 28.52 24.33
N MET A 569 -25.84 27.40 24.07
CA MET A 569 -26.37 26.51 25.11
C MET A 569 -25.27 25.65 25.70
N GLU A 570 -25.31 25.38 27.01
CA GLU A 570 -24.35 24.51 27.68
C GLU A 570 -24.74 23.04 27.54
N THR A 571 -23.78 22.18 27.18
CA THR A 571 -23.96 20.73 27.13
C THR A 571 -23.97 20.11 28.53
N THR A 572 -24.51 18.90 28.64
CA THR A 572 -24.39 18.09 29.86
C THR A 572 -22.93 17.67 30.15
N LEU A 573 -22.15 17.35 29.12
CA LEU A 573 -20.78 16.84 29.26
C LEU A 573 -19.72 17.97 29.18
N PRO A 574 -18.66 17.94 30.00
CA PRO A 574 -17.49 18.81 29.86
C PRO A 574 -16.59 18.35 28.70
N MET A 575 -15.61 19.18 28.31
CA MET A 575 -14.70 18.91 27.20
C MET A 575 -14.09 17.50 27.21
N ASP A 576 -13.46 17.10 28.33
CA ASP A 576 -12.80 15.80 28.49
C ASP A 576 -13.77 14.60 28.59
N GLY A 577 -15.07 14.87 28.73
CA GLY A 577 -16.13 13.85 28.73
C GLY A 577 -16.89 13.75 27.41
N LEU A 578 -16.79 14.76 26.54
CA LEU A 578 -17.46 14.81 25.24
C LEU A 578 -16.59 14.26 24.11
N PHE A 579 -15.28 14.54 24.15
CA PHE A 579 -14.32 14.22 23.09
C PHE A 579 -13.47 12.98 23.42
N GLN A 580 -13.12 12.21 22.39
CA GLN A 580 -12.33 10.98 22.47
C GLN A 580 -10.90 11.18 23.02
N ASP A 581 -10.13 12.14 22.49
CA ASP A 581 -8.82 12.56 23.03
C ASP A 581 -8.47 14.00 22.61
N VAL A 582 -8.73 14.95 23.51
CA VAL A 582 -8.42 16.37 23.33
C VAL A 582 -6.92 16.62 23.12
N ASN A 583 -6.04 15.87 23.79
CA ASN A 583 -4.59 16.08 23.72
C ASN A 583 -4.01 15.51 22.42
N GLY A 584 -4.55 14.36 21.98
CA GLY A 584 -4.28 13.75 20.67
C GLY A 584 -4.90 14.50 19.48
N ARG A 585 -5.76 15.51 19.74
CA ARG A 585 -6.54 16.26 18.74
C ARG A 585 -7.64 15.42 18.05
N ASP A 586 -8.07 14.34 18.69
CA ASP A 586 -9.23 13.55 18.28
C ASP A 586 -10.48 14.09 18.99
N PHE A 587 -11.26 14.90 18.27
CA PHE A 587 -12.50 15.49 18.79
C PHE A 587 -13.72 14.63 18.49
N THR A 588 -13.57 13.34 18.16
CA THR A 588 -14.70 12.42 17.94
C THR A 588 -15.64 12.43 19.14
N ILE A 589 -16.93 12.63 18.88
CA ILE A 589 -17.99 12.64 19.89
C ILE A 589 -18.31 11.20 20.27
N THR A 590 -18.08 10.84 21.54
CA THR A 590 -18.21 9.43 21.99
C THR A 590 -19.57 9.07 22.58
N ASP A 591 -20.40 10.06 22.93
CA ASP A 591 -21.77 9.85 23.41
C ASP A 591 -22.79 10.23 22.32
N ASN A 592 -23.33 9.19 21.67
CA ASN A 592 -24.34 9.31 20.62
C ASN A 592 -25.72 9.79 21.14
N ASN A 593 -25.90 9.95 22.46
CA ASN A 593 -27.08 10.56 23.08
C ASN A 593 -26.86 12.04 23.47
N SER A 594 -25.63 12.55 23.33
CA SER A 594 -25.31 13.95 23.64
C SER A 594 -26.12 14.92 22.77
N GLU A 595 -26.32 16.13 23.28
CA GLU A 595 -27.02 17.20 22.56
C GLU A 595 -26.28 17.59 21.27
N ILE A 596 -24.97 17.34 21.24
CA ILE A 596 -24.08 17.58 20.11
C ILE A 596 -24.31 16.57 18.99
N TYR A 597 -24.33 15.27 19.32
CA TYR A 597 -24.59 14.21 18.35
C TYR A 597 -26.02 14.29 17.80
N THR A 598 -27.01 14.37 18.70
CA THR A 598 -28.44 14.32 18.34
C THR A 598 -28.91 15.50 17.50
N ASN A 599 -28.31 16.69 17.67
CA ASN A 599 -28.65 17.88 16.89
C ASN A 599 -27.62 18.21 15.79
N ASN A 600 -26.62 17.35 15.56
CA ASN A 600 -25.56 17.50 14.55
C ASN A 600 -24.81 18.85 14.67
N ILE A 601 -24.24 19.11 15.85
CA ILE A 601 -23.56 20.36 16.21
C ILE A 601 -22.04 20.24 16.07
N GLY A 602 -21.40 21.22 15.45
CA GLY A 602 -19.96 21.26 15.21
C GLY A 602 -19.57 20.70 13.83
N ASP A 603 -18.27 20.47 13.63
CA ASP A 603 -17.72 19.85 12.42
C ASP A 603 -18.21 18.39 12.31
N PRO A 604 -18.97 18.03 11.26
CA PRO A 604 -19.50 16.68 11.08
C PRO A 604 -18.44 15.58 11.01
N HIS A 605 -17.17 15.91 10.75
CA HIS A 605 -16.06 14.95 10.80
C HIS A 605 -15.99 14.16 12.10
N TRP A 606 -16.41 14.76 13.21
CA TRP A 606 -16.30 14.17 14.54
C TRP A 606 -17.56 13.46 15.02
N ILE A 607 -18.64 13.51 14.23
CA ILE A 607 -19.95 12.97 14.57
C ILE A 607 -20.11 11.66 13.78
N LYS A 608 -19.57 10.56 14.33
CA LYS A 608 -19.42 9.24 13.68
C LYS A 608 -20.34 8.18 14.29
#